data_AF-A0A941ZMD1-F1
#
_entry.id   AF-A0A941ZMD1-F1
#
_cell.length_a   1.000
_cell.length_b   1.000
_cell.length_c   1.000
_cell.angle_alpha   90.00
_cell.angle_beta   90.00
_cell.angle_gamma   90.00
#
_symmetry.space_group_name_H-M   'P 1'
#
loop_
_entity.id
_entity.type
_entity.pdbx_description
1 polymer ?
#
loop_
_entity_poly.entity_id
_entity_poly.type
_entity_poly.pdbx_seq_one_letter_code
_entity_poly.pdbx_strand_id
1 'polypeptide(L)'
;ESRIAATVPREGLWQAQTPQMFRYHTLRRALDRARDVTDEASAVEALGLRPKLVAADATNLKVTYPLDLRLAEWILANRES
;
A
#
# COMPACT_ATOMS: atom_id res chain seq x y z
N GLU A 1 2.40 19.52 22.44
CA GLU A 1 3.27 19.59 21.25
C GLU A 1 3.70 18.18 20.88
N SER A 2 3.52 17.77 19.62
CA SER A 2 4.04 16.49 19.13
C SER A 2 5.49 16.68 18.64
N ARG A 3 6.41 15.88 19.14
CA ARG A 3 7.85 15.93 18.80
C ARG A 3 8.29 14.59 18.20
N ILE A 4 9.31 14.61 17.34
CA ILE A 4 9.88 13.40 16.75
C ILE A 4 10.50 12.54 17.87
N ALA A 5 10.09 11.28 17.96
CA ALA A 5 10.61 10.35 18.97
C ALA A 5 11.92 9.69 18.53
N ALA A 6 12.01 9.27 17.27
CA ALA A 6 13.19 8.63 16.68
C ALA A 6 13.14 8.67 15.15
N THR A 7 14.28 8.41 14.50
CA THR A 7 14.40 8.19 13.06
C THR A 7 14.49 6.69 12.78
N VAL A 8 13.66 6.19 11.87
CA VAL A 8 13.73 4.80 11.39
C VAL A 8 14.52 4.75 10.08
N PRO A 9 15.53 3.87 9.93
CA PRO A 9 16.24 3.66 8.66
C PRO A 9 15.26 3.28 7.55
N ARG A 10 15.46 3.82 6.34
CA ARG A 10 14.54 3.60 5.20
C ARG A 10 14.89 2.35 4.39
N GLU A 11 16.08 1.79 4.62
CA GLU A 11 16.58 0.59 3.95
C GLU A 11 15.62 -0.57 4.20
N GLY A 12 15.07 -1.13 3.11
CA GLY A 12 14.11 -2.23 3.18
C GLY A 12 12.68 -1.84 3.52
N LEU A 13 12.37 -0.55 3.72
CA LEU A 13 10.99 -0.08 3.87
C LEU A 13 10.36 0.22 2.51
N TRP A 14 9.12 -0.23 2.33
CA TRP A 14 8.32 -0.03 1.14
C TRP A 14 6.98 0.58 1.50
N GLN A 15 6.46 1.46 0.63
CA GLN A 15 5.08 1.91 0.74
C GLN A 15 4.18 0.88 0.06
N ALA A 16 3.31 0.23 0.82
CA ALA A 16 2.30 -0.66 0.27
C ALA A 16 1.32 0.14 -0.60
N GLN A 17 1.10 -0.33 -1.83
CA GLN A 17 0.16 0.24 -2.79
C GLN A 17 -0.80 -0.84 -3.29
N THR A 18 -1.85 -0.42 -4.00
CA THR A 18 -2.80 -1.30 -4.69
C THR A 18 -2.63 -1.16 -6.21
N PRO A 19 -3.05 -2.14 -7.02
CA PRO A 19 -3.69 -3.41 -6.65
C PRO A 19 -2.77 -4.38 -5.88
N GLN A 20 -3.33 -5.07 -4.89
CA GLN A 20 -2.67 -6.21 -4.24
C GLN A 20 -3.33 -7.52 -4.72
N MET A 21 -2.54 -8.47 -5.23
CA MET A 21 -3.05 -9.68 -5.86
C MET A 21 -2.76 -10.94 -5.04
N PHE A 22 -3.81 -11.70 -4.75
CA PHE A 22 -3.74 -12.94 -3.99
C PHE A 22 -4.65 -14.02 -4.59
N ARG A 23 -4.34 -15.29 -4.30
CA ARG A 23 -5.28 -16.39 -4.59
C ARG A 23 -6.52 -16.21 -3.70
N TYR A 24 -7.71 -16.31 -4.31
CA TYR A 24 -9.00 -16.09 -3.64
C TYR A 24 -9.12 -16.83 -2.31
N HIS A 25 -8.90 -18.15 -2.29
CA HIS A 25 -9.03 -18.95 -1.07
C HIS A 25 -8.04 -18.53 0.03
N THR A 26 -6.82 -18.15 -0.34
CA THR A 26 -5.80 -17.65 0.61
C THR A 26 -6.25 -16.33 1.21
N LEU A 27 -6.68 -15.38 0.37
CA LEU A 27 -7.13 -14.07 0.81
C LEU A 27 -8.38 -14.17 1.70
N ARG A 28 -9.39 -14.93 1.28
CA ARG A 28 -10.60 -15.14 2.09
C ARG A 28 -10.26 -15.69 3.46
N ARG A 29 -9.40 -16.71 3.52
CA ARG A 29 -8.97 -17.33 4.78
C ARG A 29 -8.23 -16.35 5.69
N ALA A 30 -7.44 -15.45 5.10
CA ALA A 30 -6.70 -14.41 5.79
C ALA A 30 -7.66 -13.38 6.40
N LEU A 31 -8.56 -12.84 5.58
CA LEU A 31 -9.56 -11.86 5.98
C LEU A 31 -10.53 -12.40 7.04
N ASP A 32 -10.93 -13.69 6.97
CA ASP A 32 -11.80 -14.33 7.97
C ASP A 32 -11.18 -14.38 9.38
N ARG A 33 -9.85 -14.32 9.50
CA ARG A 33 -9.11 -14.45 10.77
C ARG A 33 -8.51 -13.15 11.26
N ALA A 34 -8.32 -12.18 10.37
CA ALA A 34 -7.58 -10.98 10.67
C ALA A 34 -8.40 -10.01 11.54
N ARG A 35 -7.71 -9.32 12.43
CA ARG A 35 -8.23 -8.19 13.21
C ARG A 35 -7.28 -7.02 13.01
N ASP A 36 -7.82 -5.81 12.89
CA ASP A 36 -7.04 -4.57 12.81
C ASP A 36 -5.99 -4.53 11.68
N VAL A 37 -6.37 -4.97 10.47
CA VAL A 37 -5.52 -4.91 9.27
C VAL A 37 -5.71 -3.60 8.51
N THR A 38 -4.62 -3.11 7.91
CA THR A 38 -4.62 -1.87 7.11
C THR A 38 -4.73 -2.12 5.61
N ASP A 39 -4.40 -3.33 5.16
CA ASP A 39 -4.44 -3.76 3.76
C ASP A 39 -4.54 -5.29 3.64
N GLU A 40 -4.64 -5.82 2.43
CA GLU A 40 -4.75 -7.27 2.20
C GLU A 40 -3.44 -8.02 2.51
N ALA A 41 -2.29 -7.39 2.26
CA ALA A 41 -0.98 -7.96 2.55
C ALA A 41 -0.80 -8.24 4.04
N SER A 42 -1.13 -7.30 4.93
CA SER A 42 -1.07 -7.50 6.38
C SER A 42 -2.00 -8.61 6.87
N ALA A 43 -3.18 -8.78 6.26
CA ALA A 43 -4.05 -9.92 6.55
C ALA A 43 -3.38 -11.26 6.15
N VAL A 44 -2.73 -11.30 4.99
CA VAL A 44 -2.03 -12.50 4.50
C VAL A 44 -0.78 -12.81 5.34
N GLU A 45 -0.07 -11.80 5.81
CA GLU A 45 1.06 -11.92 6.74
C GLU A 45 0.64 -12.55 8.07
N ALA A 46 -0.56 -12.26 8.57
CA ALA A 46 -1.11 -12.89 9.77
C ALA A 46 -1.31 -14.42 9.63
N LEU A 47 -1.31 -14.96 8.40
CA LEU A 47 -1.26 -16.40 8.15
C LEU A 47 0.18 -16.98 8.12
N GLY A 48 1.20 -16.19 8.42
CA GLY A 48 2.61 -16.55 8.33
C GLY A 48 3.16 -16.56 6.90
N LEU A 49 2.41 -16.02 5.94
CA LEU A 49 2.82 -15.94 4.54
C LEU A 49 3.60 -14.65 4.27
N ARG A 50 4.33 -14.60 3.15
CA ARG A 50 5.16 -13.46 2.76
C ARG A 50 4.75 -12.98 1.36
N PRO A 51 3.86 -11.98 1.25
CA PRO A 51 3.49 -11.39 -0.03
C PRO A 51 4.74 -10.93 -0.81
N LYS A 52 4.72 -11.10 -2.14
CA LYS A 52 5.82 -10.68 -3.00
C LYS A 52 5.74 -9.17 -3.22
N LEU A 53 6.86 -8.47 -3.00
CA LEU A 53 6.99 -7.06 -3.37
C LEU A 53 7.19 -6.92 -4.88
N VAL A 54 6.44 -6.00 -5.47
CA VAL A 54 6.57 -5.58 -6.87
C VAL A 54 6.64 -4.07 -6.87
N ALA A 55 7.66 -3.49 -7.49
CA ALA A 55 7.80 -2.05 -7.57
C ALA A 55 6.65 -1.45 -8.37
N ALA A 56 5.98 -0.46 -7.78
CA ALA A 56 4.92 0.28 -8.41
C ALA A 56 5.45 1.59 -9.00
N ASP A 57 4.70 2.14 -9.95
CA ASP A 57 4.97 3.46 -10.49
C ASP A 57 4.67 4.53 -9.42
N ALA A 58 5.59 5.50 -9.25
CA ALA A 58 5.43 6.56 -8.25
C ALA A 58 4.18 7.43 -8.50
N THR A 59 3.64 7.43 -9.72
CA THR A 59 2.40 8.13 -10.09
C THR A 59 1.13 7.40 -9.65
N ASN A 60 1.23 6.16 -9.12
CA ASN A 60 0.10 5.42 -8.55
C ASN A 60 -0.24 5.92 -7.13
N LEU A 61 -0.62 7.19 -7.01
CA LEU A 61 -0.91 7.82 -5.73
C LEU A 61 -2.31 7.49 -5.21
N LYS A 62 -2.44 7.45 -3.88
CA LYS A 62 -3.74 7.48 -3.20
C LYS A 62 -4.17 8.94 -2.99
N VAL A 63 -5.26 9.36 -3.61
CA VAL A 63 -5.87 10.67 -3.38
C VAL A 63 -6.48 10.71 -1.98
N THR A 64 -5.86 11.47 -1.08
CA THR A 64 -6.24 11.56 0.35
C THR A 64 -6.53 13.00 0.76
N TYR A 65 -5.78 13.96 0.20
CA TYR A 65 -5.90 15.39 0.48
C TYR A 65 -6.40 16.16 -0.74
N PRO A 66 -6.98 17.36 -0.56
CA PRO A 66 -7.47 18.17 -1.68
C PRO A 66 -6.41 18.48 -2.74
N LEU A 67 -5.13 18.63 -2.35
CA LEU A 67 -4.05 18.91 -3.30
C LEU A 67 -3.72 17.70 -4.20
N ASP A 68 -3.97 16.48 -3.73
CA ASP A 68 -3.68 15.25 -4.48
C ASP A 68 -4.50 15.18 -5.78
N LEU A 69 -5.69 15.80 -5.82
CA LEU A 69 -6.51 15.88 -7.03
C LEU A 69 -5.80 16.60 -8.17
N ARG A 70 -5.18 17.75 -7.88
CA ARG A 70 -4.44 18.52 -8.90
C ARG A 70 -3.23 17.75 -9.42
N LEU A 71 -2.58 16.98 -8.54
CA LEU A 71 -1.47 16.11 -8.92
C LEU A 71 -1.96 14.94 -9.79
N ALA A 72 -3.07 14.30 -9.43
CA ALA A 72 -3.67 13.23 -10.22
C ALA A 72 -4.10 13.71 -11.61
N GLU A 73 -4.73 14.89 -11.70
CA GLU A 73 -5.07 15.54 -12.99
C GLU A 73 -3.84 15.76 -13.85
N TRP A 74 -2.77 16.31 -13.27
CA TRP A 74 -1.52 16.53 -14.00
C TRP A 74 -0.90 15.21 -14.47
N ILE A 75 -0.86 14.18 -13.63
CA ILE A 75 -0.35 12.85 -13.99
C ILE A 75 -1.13 12.28 -15.18
N LEU A 76 -2.47 12.33 -15.13
CA LEU A 76 -3.32 11.80 -16.19
C LEU A 76 -3.15 12.56 -17.51
N ALA A 77 -3.01 13.89 -17.46
CA ALA A 77 -2.82 14.72 -18.64
C ALA A 77 -1.45 14.51 -19.32
N ASN A 78 -0.44 14.04 -18.58
CA ASN A 78 0.93 13.88 -19.07
C ASN A 78 1.36 12.41 -19.18
N ARG A 79 0.45 11.45 -18.98
CA ARG A 79 0.72 10.04 -19.24
C ARG A 79 0.70 9.81 -20.75
N GLU A 80 1.83 9.36 -21.29
CA GLU A 80 1.90 8.86 -22.67
C GLU A 80 1.09 7.55 -22.78
N SER A 81 0.41 7.36 -23.90
CA SER A 81 -0.37 6.14 -24.19
C SER A 81 0.51 5.00 -24.66
#